data_AF-A0A929DI80-F1
#
_entry.id   AF-A0A929DI80-F1
#
_cell.length_a   1.000
_cell.length_b   1.000
_cell.length_c   1.000
_cell.angle_alpha   90.00
_cell.angle_beta   90.00
_cell.angle_gamma   90.00
#
_symmetry.space_group_name_H-M   'P 1'
#
loop_
_entity.id
_entity.type
_entity.pdbx_description
1 polymer ?
#
loop_
_entity_poly.entity_id
_entity_poly.type
_entity_poly.pdbx_seq_one_letter_code
_entity_poly.pdbx_strand_id
1 'polypeptide(L)'
;MKKILITGFLTIFLFLLSVELPAQQLIYHDIEVDEDGHIISWYSEDPGRSYDHIINLVWNFWDTMRLDMNGVPYHMNHQVWKENINDHRGIGGDQIQMALSSWALLYAYTGNQRIIENMKFMADYYLTHSLSGPDCKWP
;
A
#
# COMPACT_ATOMS: atom_id res chain seq x y z
N MET A 1 50.39 39.34 27.81
CA MET A 1 48.96 39.06 28.04
C MET A 1 48.12 39.25 26.77
N LYS A 2 48.41 38.52 25.68
CA LYS A 2 47.66 38.62 24.39
C LYS A 2 47.33 37.27 23.74
N LYS A 3 47.71 36.14 24.37
CA LYS A 3 47.52 34.79 23.80
C LYS A 3 46.28 34.03 24.32
N ILE A 4 45.58 34.56 25.32
CA ILE A 4 44.42 33.89 25.95
C ILE A 4 43.09 34.30 25.27
N LEU A 5 43.06 35.38 24.49
CA LEU A 5 41.83 35.87 23.85
C LEU A 5 41.47 35.14 22.54
N ILE A 6 42.41 34.43 21.92
CA ILE A 6 42.20 33.82 20.59
C ILE A 6 41.63 32.39 20.71
N THR A 7 41.91 31.68 21.80
CA THR A 7 41.39 30.33 22.03
C THR A 7 39.94 30.30 22.48
N GLY A 8 39.41 31.38 23.06
CA GLY A 8 37.99 31.47 23.47
C GLY A 8 37.02 31.75 22.31
N PHE A 9 37.53 32.26 21.17
CA PHE A 9 36.70 32.57 20.00
C PHE A 9 36.52 31.36 19.06
N LEU A 10 37.43 30.38 19.11
CA LEU A 10 37.41 29.23 18.22
C LEU A 10 36.40 28.15 18.65
N THR A 11 36.13 28.03 19.95
CA THR A 11 35.14 27.07 20.50
C THR A 11 33.68 27.54 20.33
N ILE A 12 33.44 28.85 20.22
CA ILE A 12 32.09 29.40 19.98
C ILE A 12 31.68 29.25 18.50
N PHE A 13 32.64 29.19 17.58
CA PHE A 13 32.36 29.08 16.16
C PHE A 13 32.02 27.65 15.69
N LEU A 14 32.45 26.62 16.44
CA LEU A 14 32.13 25.23 16.10
C LEU A 14 30.70 24.79 16.47
N PHE A 15 30.00 25.53 17.33
CA PHE A 15 28.60 25.23 17.69
C PHE A 15 27.57 25.81 16.72
N LEU A 16 27.99 26.60 15.73
CA LEU A 16 27.10 27.29 14.77
C LEU A 16 27.09 26.66 13.37
N LEU A 17 27.80 25.54 13.18
CA LEU A 17 27.78 24.76 11.95
C LEU A 17 27.04 23.44 12.16
N SER A 18 25.82 23.52 12.69
CA SER A 18 24.82 22.50 12.43
C SER A 18 24.44 22.64 10.95
N VAL A 19 25.20 22.00 10.07
CA VAL A 19 24.81 21.87 8.67
C VAL A 19 23.59 20.94 8.67
N GLU A 20 22.39 21.51 8.53
CA GLU A 20 21.21 20.71 8.23
C GLU A 20 21.48 20.02 6.89
N LEU A 21 21.71 18.71 6.95
CA LEU A 21 21.77 17.89 5.76
C LEU A 21 20.39 17.96 5.10
N PRO A 22 20.32 18.14 3.76
CA PRO A 22 19.05 18.16 3.08
C PRO A 22 18.31 16.86 3.37
N ALA A 23 17.02 16.97 3.68
CA ALA A 23 16.16 15.81 3.89
C ALA A 23 16.28 14.87 2.68
N GLN A 24 16.43 13.58 2.93
CA GLN A 24 16.44 12.59 1.86
C GLN A 24 15.03 12.52 1.26
N GLN A 25 14.91 12.60 -0.07
CA GLN A 25 13.61 12.54 -0.74
C GLN A 25 13.26 11.11 -1.15
N LEU A 26 12.01 10.71 -0.89
CA LEU A 26 11.38 9.51 -1.43
C LEU A 26 10.36 9.91 -2.51
N ILE A 27 10.77 9.75 -3.77
CA ILE A 27 10.03 10.14 -4.98
C ILE A 27 9.74 11.64 -5.05
N TYR A 28 8.73 12.12 -4.30
CA TYR A 28 8.27 13.51 -4.28
C TYR A 28 8.02 14.05 -2.87
N HIS A 29 8.38 13.30 -1.83
CA HIS A 29 8.23 13.69 -0.43
C HIS A 29 9.56 13.63 0.32
N ASP A 30 9.76 14.57 1.23
CA ASP A 30 10.88 14.53 2.17
C ASP A 30 10.65 13.41 3.21
N ILE A 31 11.70 12.67 3.55
CA ILE A 31 11.65 11.64 4.59
C ILE A 31 11.84 12.32 5.95
N GLU A 32 10.84 12.13 6.82
CA GLU A 32 10.89 12.54 8.22
C GLU A 32 11.12 11.32 9.11
N VAL A 33 11.92 11.49 10.15
CA VAL A 33 12.23 10.44 11.13
C VAL A 33 12.07 10.95 12.56
N ASP A 34 11.74 10.05 13.48
CA ASP A 34 11.71 10.36 14.91
C ASP A 34 13.12 10.45 15.53
N GLU A 35 13.20 10.72 16.83
CA GLU A 35 14.47 10.83 17.57
C GLU A 35 15.29 9.53 17.57
N ASP A 36 14.62 8.38 17.40
CA ASP A 36 15.23 7.05 17.34
C ASP A 36 15.61 6.65 15.89
N GLY A 37 15.29 7.48 14.91
CA GLY A 37 15.57 7.27 13.49
C GLY A 37 14.54 6.42 12.74
N HIS A 38 13.35 6.17 13.30
CA HIS A 38 12.27 5.50 12.58
C HIS A 38 11.53 6.47 11.67
N ILE A 39 11.09 5.98 10.50
CA ILE A 39 10.34 6.78 9.53
C ILE A 39 8.97 7.16 10.12
N ILE A 40 8.67 8.45 10.10
CA ILE A 40 7.36 8.99 10.45
C ILE A 40 6.42 8.86 9.24
N SER A 41 5.19 8.38 9.48
CA SER A 41 4.20 8.28 8.40
C SER A 41 3.71 9.65 7.96
N TRP A 42 3.63 9.86 6.65
CA TRP A 42 3.20 11.12 6.05
C TRP A 42 1.74 11.51 6.33
N TYR A 43 0.87 10.56 6.67
CA TYR A 43 -0.53 10.86 6.94
C TYR A 43 -0.76 11.32 8.40
N SER A 44 -0.13 10.64 9.34
CA SER A 44 -0.19 10.93 10.78
C SER A 44 0.99 10.29 11.51
N GLU A 45 1.56 11.00 12.49
CA GLU A 45 2.57 10.46 13.40
C GLU A 45 2.07 9.26 14.22
N ASP A 46 0.75 9.15 14.44
CA ASP A 46 0.12 7.97 15.07
C ASP A 46 0.11 6.80 14.07
N PRO A 47 0.88 5.71 14.32
CA PRO A 47 0.96 4.59 13.40
C PRO A 47 -0.39 3.90 13.18
N GLY A 48 -1.26 3.88 14.20
CA GLY A 48 -2.58 3.28 14.11
C GLY A 48 -3.50 4.03 13.16
N ARG A 49 -3.49 5.37 13.22
CA ARG A 49 -4.27 6.23 12.30
C ARG A 49 -3.78 6.12 10.87
N SER A 50 -2.46 6.11 10.68
CA SER A 50 -1.85 5.97 9.37
C SER A 50 -2.11 4.59 8.74
N TYR A 51 -2.03 3.53 9.54
CA TYR A 51 -2.37 2.19 9.08
C TYR A 51 -3.85 2.08 8.69
N ASP A 52 -4.77 2.53 9.56
CA ASP A 52 -6.21 2.50 9.29
C ASP A 52 -6.56 3.30 8.03
N HIS A 53 -5.95 4.47 7.84
CA HIS A 53 -6.17 5.28 6.66
C HIS A 53 -5.75 4.58 5.36
N ILE A 54 -4.51 4.07 5.30
CA ILE A 54 -3.98 3.44 4.09
C ILE A 54 -4.73 2.15 3.76
N ILE A 55 -5.04 1.32 4.76
CA ILE A 55 -5.73 0.06 4.50
C ILE A 55 -7.16 0.30 3.98
N ASN A 56 -7.87 1.31 4.52
CA ASN A 56 -9.18 1.69 4.03
C ASN A 56 -9.13 2.34 2.64
N LEU A 57 -8.09 3.11 2.30
CA LEU A 57 -7.88 3.62 0.94
C LEU A 57 -7.70 2.49 -0.07
N VAL A 58 -6.86 1.50 0.25
CA VAL A 58 -6.64 0.34 -0.61
C VAL A 58 -7.93 -0.43 -0.79
N TRP A 59 -8.66 -0.71 0.29
CA TRP A 59 -9.93 -1.42 0.21
C TRP A 59 -10.97 -0.66 -0.64
N ASN A 60 -11.13 0.65 -0.39
CA ASN A 60 -12.05 1.47 -1.16
C ASN A 60 -11.73 1.42 -2.65
N PHE A 61 -10.45 1.52 -3.03
CA PHE A 61 -10.02 1.38 -4.42
C PHE A 61 -10.45 0.03 -5.04
N TRP A 62 -10.33 -1.07 -4.30
CA TRP A 62 -10.76 -2.40 -4.76
C TRP A 62 -12.28 -2.53 -4.89
N ASP A 63 -13.04 -2.06 -3.89
CA ASP A 63 -14.50 -2.16 -3.85
C ASP A 63 -15.17 -1.23 -4.88
N THR A 64 -14.56 -0.08 -5.17
CA THR A 64 -15.05 0.89 -6.15
C THR A 64 -14.32 0.81 -7.48
N MET A 65 -13.52 -0.23 -7.72
CA MET A 65 -12.87 -0.44 -9.01
C MET A 65 -13.94 -0.55 -10.10
N ARG A 66 -13.72 0.09 -11.24
CA ARG A 66 -14.69 0.05 -12.35
C ARG A 66 -14.99 -1.39 -12.78
N LEU A 67 -16.15 -1.58 -13.38
CA LEU A 67 -16.48 -2.83 -14.04
C LEU A 67 -15.69 -2.99 -15.33
N ASP A 68 -15.47 -4.25 -15.71
CA ASP A 68 -14.99 -4.63 -17.02
C ASP A 68 -16.15 -4.74 -18.04
N MET A 69 -15.84 -4.93 -19.32
CA MET A 69 -16.79 -4.98 -20.44
C MET A 69 -17.85 -6.08 -20.29
N ASN A 70 -17.55 -7.15 -19.55
CA ASN A 70 -18.49 -8.23 -19.22
C ASN A 70 -19.31 -7.96 -17.95
N GLY A 71 -19.15 -6.79 -17.33
CA GLY A 71 -19.93 -6.35 -16.17
C GLY A 71 -19.45 -6.88 -14.82
N VAL A 72 -18.34 -7.62 -14.76
CA VAL A 72 -17.74 -8.03 -13.48
C VAL A 72 -16.67 -7.02 -13.02
N PRO A 73 -16.31 -6.98 -11.72
CA PRO A 73 -15.23 -6.14 -11.24
C PRO A 73 -13.93 -6.38 -12.01
N TYR A 74 -13.22 -5.32 -12.38
CA TYR A 74 -12.02 -5.37 -13.22
C TYR A 74 -10.96 -6.37 -12.74
N HIS A 75 -10.77 -6.47 -11.42
CA HIS A 75 -9.80 -7.35 -10.82
C HIS A 75 -10.09 -8.84 -11.02
N MET A 76 -11.28 -9.21 -11.51
CA MET A 76 -11.60 -10.61 -11.85
C MET A 76 -10.99 -11.06 -13.18
N ASN A 77 -10.64 -10.12 -14.07
CA ASN A 77 -10.16 -10.46 -15.41
C ASN A 77 -8.71 -10.02 -15.64
N HIS A 78 -8.21 -9.04 -14.89
CA HIS A 78 -6.97 -8.32 -15.22
C HIS A 78 -5.99 -8.26 -14.05
N GLN A 79 -4.72 -8.59 -14.32
CA GLN A 79 -3.65 -8.59 -13.32
C GLN A 79 -3.20 -7.20 -12.88
N VAL A 80 -3.33 -6.21 -13.77
CA VAL A 80 -2.78 -4.87 -13.56
C VAL A 80 -3.86 -3.86 -13.83
N TRP A 81 -4.10 -2.98 -12.85
CA TRP A 81 -5.05 -1.90 -13.00
C TRP A 81 -4.55 -0.82 -13.96
N LYS A 82 -5.47 -0.37 -14.82
CA LYS A 82 -5.32 0.79 -15.68
C LYS A 82 -6.65 1.53 -15.73
N GLU A 83 -6.59 2.84 -15.50
CA GLU A 83 -7.77 3.70 -15.36
C GLU A 83 -8.75 3.55 -16.54
N ASN A 84 -8.26 3.75 -17.76
CA ASN A 84 -9.12 3.89 -18.95
C ASN A 84 -9.02 2.73 -19.95
N ILE A 85 -8.15 1.75 -19.70
CA ILE A 85 -7.83 0.69 -20.66
C ILE A 85 -7.80 -0.65 -19.93
N ASN A 86 -8.34 -1.70 -20.53
CA ASN A 86 -8.21 -3.04 -19.98
C ASN A 86 -6.81 -3.59 -20.21
N ASP A 87 -6.22 -4.21 -19.18
CA ASP A 87 -4.94 -4.89 -19.36
C ASP A 87 -5.15 -6.11 -20.25
N HIS A 88 -4.24 -6.36 -21.18
CA HIS A 88 -4.41 -7.47 -22.12
C HIS A 88 -4.15 -8.83 -21.44
N ARG A 89 -3.53 -8.86 -20.26
CA ARG A 89 -3.25 -10.11 -19.54
C ARG A 89 -4.48 -10.52 -18.75
N GLY A 90 -4.80 -11.80 -18.85
CA GLY A 90 -5.79 -12.46 -17.99
C GLY A 90 -5.26 -12.61 -16.57
N ILE A 91 -6.16 -12.74 -15.61
CA ILE A 91 -5.82 -12.94 -14.20
C ILE A 91 -4.98 -14.21 -13.98
N GLY A 92 -3.98 -14.13 -13.10
CA GLY A 92 -3.21 -15.29 -12.67
C GLY A 92 -4.00 -16.18 -11.73
N GLY A 93 -3.75 -17.50 -11.77
CA GLY A 93 -4.49 -18.49 -11.01
C GLY A 93 -4.30 -18.43 -9.49
N ASP A 94 -3.36 -17.64 -8.98
CA ASP A 94 -3.03 -17.42 -7.56
C ASP A 94 -3.55 -16.08 -7.02
N GLN A 95 -3.87 -15.12 -7.89
CA GLN A 95 -4.20 -13.75 -7.51
C GLN A 95 -5.51 -13.64 -6.73
N ILE A 96 -6.51 -14.46 -7.06
CA ILE A 96 -7.77 -14.51 -6.31
C ILE A 96 -7.55 -15.07 -4.90
N GLN A 97 -6.71 -16.10 -4.75
CA GLN A 97 -6.40 -16.72 -3.47
C GLN A 97 -5.57 -15.76 -2.59
N MET A 98 -4.66 -14.99 -3.19
CA MET A 98 -3.95 -13.91 -2.51
C MET A 98 -4.93 -12.83 -2.02
N ALA A 99 -5.89 -12.42 -2.85
CA ALA A 99 -6.93 -11.47 -2.44
C ALA A 99 -7.79 -12.02 -1.30
N LEU A 100 -8.27 -13.26 -1.42
CA LEU A 100 -9.11 -13.91 -0.39
C LEU A 100 -8.38 -14.03 0.96
N SER A 101 -7.11 -14.43 0.96
CA SER A 101 -6.32 -14.51 2.21
C SER A 101 -6.07 -13.13 2.82
N SER A 102 -5.85 -12.11 2.00
CA SER A 102 -5.72 -10.72 2.45
C SER A 102 -7.04 -10.19 3.02
N TRP A 103 -8.18 -10.51 2.39
CA TRP A 103 -9.50 -10.03 2.82
C TRP A 103 -9.96 -10.67 4.11
N ALA A 104 -9.55 -11.91 4.39
CA ALA A 104 -9.79 -12.53 5.69
C ALA A 104 -9.14 -11.72 6.84
N LEU A 105 -7.91 -11.25 6.64
CA LEU A 105 -7.21 -10.39 7.61
C LEU A 105 -7.87 -9.00 7.69
N LEU A 106 -8.22 -8.41 6.55
CA LEU A 106 -8.88 -7.10 6.50
C LEU A 106 -10.25 -7.11 7.19
N TYR A 107 -11.04 -8.17 7.00
CA TYR A 107 -12.31 -8.33 7.69
C TYR A 107 -12.11 -8.50 9.19
N ALA A 108 -11.13 -9.29 9.62
CA ALA A 108 -10.81 -9.44 11.05
C ALA A 108 -10.41 -8.10 11.69
N TYR A 109 -9.74 -7.23 10.94
CA TYR A 109 -9.37 -5.88 11.39
C TYR A 109 -10.55 -4.90 11.41
N THR A 110 -11.34 -4.83 10.34
CA THR A 110 -12.35 -3.77 10.13
C THR A 110 -13.77 -4.15 10.55
N GLY A 111 -14.11 -5.45 10.57
CA GLY A 111 -15.49 -5.93 10.69
C GLY A 111 -16.41 -5.59 9.50
N ASN A 112 -15.87 -5.04 8.40
CA ASN A 112 -16.66 -4.58 7.27
C ASN A 112 -17.27 -5.74 6.46
N GLN A 113 -18.60 -5.89 6.52
CA GLN A 113 -19.34 -6.97 5.85
C GLN A 113 -19.19 -6.97 4.33
N ARG A 114 -18.94 -5.80 3.72
CA ARG A 114 -18.73 -5.69 2.28
C ARG A 114 -17.54 -6.52 1.79
N ILE A 115 -16.53 -6.70 2.64
CA ILE A 115 -15.36 -7.55 2.36
C ILE A 115 -15.81 -9.01 2.23
N ILE A 116 -16.64 -9.49 3.16
CA ILE A 116 -17.17 -10.87 3.11
C ILE A 116 -18.05 -11.08 1.88
N GLU A 117 -18.88 -10.10 1.51
CA GLU A 117 -19.67 -10.15 0.28
C GLU A 117 -18.78 -10.27 -0.95
N ASN A 118 -17.71 -9.47 -1.02
CA ASN A 118 -16.74 -9.54 -2.11
C ASN A 118 -16.00 -10.88 -2.14
N MET A 119 -15.60 -11.43 -0.99
CA MET A 119 -14.98 -12.77 -0.90
C MET A 119 -15.91 -13.86 -1.43
N LYS A 120 -17.19 -13.85 -1.05
CA LYS A 120 -18.20 -14.80 -1.54
C LYS A 120 -18.37 -14.67 -3.04
N PHE A 121 -18.51 -13.44 -3.54
CA PHE A 121 -18.60 -13.18 -4.98
C PHE A 121 -17.41 -13.77 -5.75
N MET A 122 -16.18 -13.51 -5.30
CA MET A 122 -14.97 -14.04 -5.97
C MET A 122 -14.96 -15.57 -5.99
N ALA A 123 -15.30 -16.21 -4.87
CA ALA A 123 -15.34 -17.67 -4.75
C ALA A 123 -16.43 -18.28 -5.65
N ASP A 124 -17.65 -17.74 -5.60
CA ASP A 124 -18.77 -18.21 -6.41
C ASP A 124 -18.48 -18.04 -7.90
N TYR A 125 -17.93 -16.88 -8.30
CA TYR A 125 -17.57 -16.62 -9.69
C TYR A 125 -16.50 -17.60 -10.19
N TYR A 126 -15.46 -17.85 -9.40
CA TYR A 126 -14.40 -18.79 -9.75
C TYR A 126 -14.93 -20.22 -9.89
N LEU A 127 -15.73 -20.69 -8.94
CA LEU A 127 -16.32 -22.03 -8.97
C LEU A 127 -17.27 -22.25 -10.15
N THR A 128 -17.97 -21.19 -10.58
CA THR A 128 -18.93 -21.27 -11.68
C THR A 128 -18.29 -21.16 -13.07
N HIS A 129 -17.14 -20.51 -13.21
CA HIS A 129 -16.56 -20.18 -14.53
C HIS A 129 -15.17 -20.75 -14.80
N SER A 130 -14.41 -21.16 -13.77
CA SER A 130 -12.98 -21.44 -13.92
C SER A 130 -12.59 -22.91 -13.74
N LEU A 131 -13.54 -23.78 -13.40
CA LEU A 131 -13.28 -25.22 -13.28
C LEU A 131 -13.33 -25.88 -14.66
N SER A 132 -12.30 -26.66 -14.98
CA SER A 132 -12.30 -27.51 -16.17
C SER A 132 -13.47 -28.49 -16.14
N GLY A 133 -14.07 -28.70 -17.31
CA GLY A 133 -15.16 -29.65 -17.47
C GLY A 133 -14.71 -31.08 -17.16
N PRO A 134 -15.66 -31.99 -16.86
CA PRO A 134 -15.35 -33.38 -16.49
C PRO A 134 -14.57 -34.16 -17.56
N ASP A 135 -14.63 -33.71 -18.82
CA ASP A 135 -13.98 -34.36 -19.96
C ASP A 135 -12.62 -33.73 -20.34
N CYS A 136 -12.13 -32.74 -19.59
CA CYS A 136 -10.82 -32.13 -19.85
C CYS A 136 -9.67 -33.10 -19.53
N LYS A 137 -8.68 -33.20 -20.43
CA LYS A 137 -7.53 -34.12 -20.31
C LYS A 137 -6.45 -33.68 -19.33
N TRP A 138 -6.49 -32.42 -18.88
CA TRP A 138 -5.66 -31.82 -17.85
C TRP A 138 -6.57 -30.98 -16.95
N PRO A 139 -6.19 -30.69 -15.68
CA PRO A 139 -6.87 -29.64 -14.93
C PRO A 139 -6.89 -28.34 -15.73
#